data_AF-A0A2Z6MJG7-F1
#
_entry.id   AF-A0A2Z6MJG7-F1
#
_cell.length_a   1.000
_cell.length_b   1.000
_cell.length_c   1.000
_cell.angle_alpha   90.00
_cell.angle_beta   90.00
_cell.angle_gamma   90.00
#
_symmetry.space_group_name_H-M   'P 1'
#
loop_
_entity.id
_entity.type
_entity.pdbx_description
1 polymer ?
#
loop_
_entity_poly.entity_id
_entity_poly.type
_entity_poly.pdbx_seq_one_letter_code
_entity_poly.pdbx_strand_id
1 'polypeptide(L)'
;MVGSTAIVGWMSSSSEGGMKMYSLDGKLTNQVILDKGELYMMNASIALASTSLVYMIFLLKATQPTTKLLFAIGPKCGFPNSPNYALFKHSDHISLVIDYSKG
;
A
#
# COMPACT_ATOMS: atom_id res chain seq x y z
N MET A 1 9.55 5.77 -5.66
CA MET A 1 8.83 4.49 -5.45
C MET A 1 9.12 3.45 -6.53
N VAL A 2 9.67 3.81 -7.70
CA VAL A 2 10.06 2.82 -8.71
C VAL A 2 11.06 1.80 -8.12
N GLY A 3 10.84 0.52 -8.40
CA GLY A 3 11.63 -0.61 -7.88
C GLY A 3 11.23 -1.08 -6.47
N SER A 4 10.10 -0.61 -5.92
CA SER A 4 9.62 -1.03 -4.59
C SER A 4 8.34 -1.85 -4.68
N THR A 5 8.05 -2.61 -3.62
CA THR A 5 6.74 -3.22 -3.40
C THR A 5 5.91 -2.30 -2.51
N ALA A 6 4.68 -2.03 -2.89
CA ALA A 6 3.75 -1.19 -2.14
C ALA A 6 2.55 -2.00 -1.65
N ILE A 7 2.13 -1.72 -0.43
CA ILE A 7 0.85 -2.15 0.11
C ILE A 7 -0.06 -0.94 0.09
N VAL A 8 -1.19 -1.05 -0.61
CA VAL A 8 -2.16 0.04 -0.74
C VAL A 8 -3.48 -0.45 -0.17
N GLY A 9 -3.94 0.21 0.89
CA GLY A 9 -5.29 0.06 1.39
C GLY A 9 -6.12 1.31 1.13
N TRP A 10 -7.41 1.11 0.95
CA TRP A 10 -8.39 2.16 0.75
C TRP A 10 -9.71 1.78 1.41
N MET A 11 -10.48 2.79 1.78
CA MET A 11 -11.83 2.60 2.29
C MET A 11 -12.73 3.65 1.68
N SER A 12 -13.79 3.22 0.99
CA SER A 12 -14.83 4.12 0.51
C SER A 12 -15.89 4.34 1.60
N SER A 13 -16.71 5.38 1.43
CA SER A 13 -17.80 5.72 2.36
C SER A 13 -18.89 4.65 2.48
N SER A 14 -18.98 3.73 1.51
CA SER A 14 -19.95 2.63 1.46
C SER A 14 -19.44 1.33 2.11
N SER A 15 -18.44 1.40 2.99
CA SER A 15 -17.76 0.25 3.61
C SER A 15 -17.06 -0.72 2.66
N GLU A 16 -17.03 -0.42 1.36
CA GLU A 16 -16.21 -1.13 0.38
C GLU A 16 -14.79 -0.60 0.50
N GLY A 17 -14.01 -1.29 1.31
CA GLY A 17 -12.58 -1.10 1.44
C GLY A 17 -11.81 -2.30 0.91
N GLY A 18 -10.53 -2.10 0.67
CA GLY A 18 -9.66 -3.16 0.19
C GLY A 18 -8.23 -2.88 0.56
N MET A 19 -7.43 -3.93 0.49
CA MET A 19 -5.99 -3.84 0.62
C MET A 19 -5.36 -4.78 -0.41
N LYS A 20 -4.44 -4.24 -1.20
CA LYS A 20 -3.76 -4.95 -2.28
C LYS A 20 -2.27 -4.63 -2.30
N MET A 21 -1.50 -5.54 -2.87
CA MET A 21 -0.08 -5.37 -3.06
C MET A 21 0.24 -5.05 -4.52
N TYR A 22 1.26 -4.22 -4.73
CA TYR A 22 1.70 -3.81 -6.05
C TYR A 22 3.22 -3.82 -6.16
N SER A 23 3.72 -4.28 -7.29
CA SER A 23 5.09 -4.06 -7.71
C SER A 23 5.14 -2.76 -8.52
N LEU A 24 5.96 -1.81 -8.09
CA LEU A 24 6.09 -0.49 -8.72
C LEU A 24 7.29 -0.48 -9.67
N ASP A 25 7.18 -1.17 -10.80
CA ASP A 25 8.27 -1.32 -11.78
C ASP A 25 8.49 -0.04 -12.62
N GLY A 26 7.52 0.88 -12.60
CA GLY A 26 7.63 2.16 -13.30
C GLY A 26 6.60 3.19 -12.83
N LYS A 27 6.43 4.26 -13.62
CA LYS A 27 5.49 5.35 -13.33
C LYS A 27 4.19 5.25 -14.12
N LEU A 28 4.18 4.46 -15.19
CA LEU A 28 3.01 4.23 -16.01
C LEU A 28 2.14 3.14 -15.39
N THR A 29 0.82 3.21 -15.57
CA THR A 29 -0.13 2.26 -14.99
C THR A 29 0.14 0.82 -15.37
N ASN A 30 0.60 0.55 -16.60
CA ASN A 30 0.97 -0.79 -17.06
C ASN A 30 2.30 -1.32 -16.48
N GLN A 31 3.04 -0.47 -15.77
CA GLN A 31 4.27 -0.83 -15.05
C GLN A 31 4.01 -0.91 -13.53
N VAL A 32 2.74 -0.86 -13.12
CA VAL A 32 2.29 -1.10 -11.75
C VAL A 32 1.57 -2.44 -11.76
N ILE A 33 2.24 -3.47 -11.26
CA ILE A 33 1.76 -4.85 -11.39
C ILE A 33 1.05 -5.26 -10.10
N LEU A 34 -0.22 -5.60 -10.23
CA LEU A 34 -1.05 -6.04 -9.12
C LEU A 34 -0.63 -7.44 -8.61
N ASP A 35 -0.69 -7.62 -7.29
CA ASP A 35 -0.45 -8.88 -6.56
C ASP A 35 0.91 -9.53 -6.88
N LYS A 36 1.92 -8.68 -7.12
CA LYS A 36 3.32 -9.06 -7.36
C LYS A 36 4.25 -8.27 -6.44
N GLY A 37 5.33 -8.90 -5.97
CA GLY A 37 6.35 -8.23 -5.16
C GLY A 37 7.20 -9.22 -4.36
N GLU A 38 8.25 -8.70 -3.72
CA GLU A 38 9.15 -9.46 -2.83
C GLU A 38 8.57 -9.66 -1.43
N LEU A 39 7.55 -8.88 -1.10
CA LEU A 39 6.86 -8.93 0.18
C LEU A 39 5.69 -9.90 0.07
N TYR A 40 5.45 -10.71 1.10
CA TYR A 40 4.24 -11.53 1.17
C TYR A 40 3.34 -11.01 2.29
N MET A 41 2.11 -10.64 1.93
CA MET A 41 1.09 -10.17 2.87
C MET A 41 0.22 -11.35 3.32
N MET A 42 0.05 -11.51 4.62
CA MET A 42 -0.84 -12.49 5.24
C MET A 42 -1.74 -11.83 6.28
N ASN A 43 -2.88 -12.44 6.57
CA ASN A 43 -3.82 -11.99 7.61
C ASN A 43 -4.17 -10.50 7.50
N ALA A 44 -4.46 -10.07 6.27
CA ALA A 44 -4.78 -8.71 5.90
C ALA A 44 -6.21 -8.35 6.32
N SER A 45 -6.38 -7.26 7.04
CA SER A 45 -7.67 -6.68 7.38
C SER A 45 -7.60 -5.15 7.33
N ILE A 46 -8.71 -4.53 6.97
CA ILE A 46 -8.89 -3.09 6.99
C ILE A 46 -10.20 -2.79 7.69
N ALA A 47 -10.19 -1.84 8.63
CA ALA A 47 -11.34 -1.51 9.44
C ALA A 47 -11.49 0.00 9.60
N LEU A 48 -12.72 0.48 9.49
CA LEU A 48 -13.08 1.86 9.83
C LEU A 48 -13.16 1.97 11.35
N ALA A 49 -12.25 2.74 11.95
CA ALA A 49 -12.25 2.99 13.39
C ALA A 49 -13.14 4.19 13.76
N SER A 50 -13.23 5.18 12.87
CA SER A 50 -14.13 6.33 12.98
C SER A 50 -14.38 6.94 11.60
N THR A 51 -15.16 8.02 11.51
CA THR A 51 -15.40 8.75 10.25
C THR A 51 -14.14 9.31 9.59
N SER A 52 -13.05 9.43 10.33
CA SER A 52 -11.77 10.01 9.85
C SER A 52 -10.57 9.12 10.10
N LEU A 53 -10.76 7.88 10.56
CA LEU A 53 -9.66 6.98 10.93
C LEU A 53 -9.91 5.57 10.41
N VAL A 54 -8.91 5.03 9.72
CA VAL A 54 -8.90 3.66 9.20
C VAL A 54 -7.66 2.96 9.75
N TYR A 55 -7.85 1.74 10.23
CA TYR A 55 -6.76 0.84 10.58
C TYR A 55 -6.53 -0.17 9.47
N MET A 56 -5.28 -0.28 9.05
CA MET A 56 -4.79 -1.35 8.17
C MET A 56 -3.91 -2.27 9.00
N ILE A 57 -4.31 -3.53 9.07
CA ILE A 57 -3.65 -4.56 9.88
C ILE A 57 -3.23 -5.67 8.93
N PHE A 58 -1.95 -5.99 8.92
CA PHE A 58 -1.41 -7.04 8.07
C PHE A 58 -0.13 -7.62 8.65
N LEU A 59 0.15 -8.87 8.31
CA LEU A 59 1.43 -9.50 8.59
C LEU A 59 2.29 -9.43 7.32
N LEU A 60 3.51 -8.93 7.47
CA LEU A 60 4.51 -8.86 6.41
C LEU A 60 5.55 -9.96 6.60
N LYS A 61 5.74 -10.81 5.59
CA LYS A 61 6.83 -11.78 5.55
C LYS A 61 7.87 -11.33 4.51
N ALA A 62 9.12 -11.19 4.96
CA ALA A 62 10.29 -10.88 4.14
C ALA A 62 11.50 -11.62 4.69
N THR A 63 12.42 -12.06 3.82
CA THR A 63 13.69 -12.68 4.22
C THR A 63 14.64 -11.67 4.87
N GLN A 64 14.71 -10.45 4.31
CA GLN A 64 15.39 -9.32 4.92
C GLN A 64 14.51 -8.07 4.76
N PRO A 65 14.02 -7.47 5.86
CA PRO A 65 13.21 -6.27 5.78
C PRO A 65 14.08 -5.09 5.32
N THR A 66 13.56 -4.31 4.37
CA THR A 66 14.22 -3.09 3.90
C THR A 66 14.17 -2.02 4.99
N THR A 67 15.30 -1.36 5.25
CA THR A 67 15.38 -0.28 6.24
C THR A 67 14.76 1.03 5.75
N LYS A 68 14.68 1.25 4.44
CA LYS A 68 14.07 2.44 3.83
C LYS A 68 12.59 2.22 3.55
N LEU A 69 11.73 2.78 4.39
CA LEU A 69 10.29 2.77 4.19
C LEU A 69 9.81 4.00 3.42
N LEU A 70 8.75 3.81 2.64
CA LEU A 70 8.08 4.85 1.88
C LEU A 70 6.59 4.83 2.27
N PHE A 71 6.07 6.00 2.62
CA PHE A 71 4.65 6.19 2.89
C PHE A 71 4.08 7.19 1.90
N ALA A 72 2.86 6.95 1.45
CA ALA A 72 2.21 7.74 0.42
C ALA A 72 0.74 7.92 0.75
N ILE A 73 0.18 9.07 0.39
CA ILE A 73 -1.25 9.35 0.52
C ILE A 73 -1.84 9.46 -0.89
N GLY A 74 -2.88 8.67 -1.15
CA GLY A 74 -3.61 8.71 -2.41
C GLY A 74 -4.38 10.03 -2.61
N PRO A 75 -4.82 10.34 -3.84
CA PRO A 75 -5.67 11.49 -4.09
C PRO A 75 -7.05 11.29 -3.47
N LYS A 76 -7.74 12.41 -3.17
CA LYS A 76 -9.11 12.38 -2.67
C LYS A 76 -10.04 11.70 -3.69
N CYS A 77 -10.88 10.78 -3.23
CA CYS A 77 -11.84 10.02 -4.05
C CYS A 77 -11.24 9.17 -5.19
N GLY A 78 -9.92 9.00 -5.26
CA GLY A 78 -9.25 8.14 -6.25
C GLY A 78 -8.95 6.77 -5.65
N PHE A 79 -9.94 5.88 -5.63
CA PHE A 79 -9.81 4.53 -5.07
C PHE A 79 -9.57 3.50 -6.18
N PRO A 80 -8.69 2.50 -5.97
CA PRO A 80 -8.58 1.35 -6.87
C PRO A 80 -9.92 0.61 -6.95
N ASN A 81 -10.36 0.27 -8.16
CA ASN A 81 -11.62 -0.41 -8.42
C ASN A 81 -11.47 -1.63 -9.35
N SER A 82 -12.42 -2.56 -9.27
CA SER A 82 -12.50 -3.72 -10.16
C SER A 82 -12.67 -3.30 -11.62
N PRO A 83 -12.07 -4.02 -12.60
CA PRO A 83 -11.34 -5.29 -12.44
C PRO A 83 -9.84 -5.15 -12.26
N ASN A 84 -9.26 -4.00 -12.60
CA ASN A 84 -7.80 -3.83 -12.75
C ASN A 84 -7.11 -3.22 -11.52
N TYR A 85 -7.86 -2.58 -10.61
CA TYR A 85 -7.35 -1.94 -9.40
C TYR A 85 -6.16 -1.00 -9.66
N ALA A 86 -6.22 -0.23 -10.75
CA ALA A 86 -5.16 0.69 -11.12
C ALA A 86 -4.92 1.75 -10.04
N LEU A 87 -3.64 2.03 -9.75
CA LEU A 87 -3.26 3.07 -8.80
C LEU A 87 -3.25 4.45 -9.46
N PHE A 88 -3.75 5.44 -8.74
CA PHE A 88 -3.58 6.85 -9.06
C PHE A 88 -2.28 7.39 -8.47
N LYS A 89 -1.77 8.48 -9.03
CA LYS A 89 -0.61 9.18 -8.48
C LYS A 89 -0.95 9.72 -7.07
N HIS A 90 -0.09 9.43 -6.11
CA HIS A 90 -0.20 9.94 -4.74
C HIS A 90 -0.14 11.48 -4.70
N SER A 91 -0.83 12.10 -3.75
CA SER A 91 -0.83 13.54 -3.50
C SER A 91 0.38 13.98 -2.67
N ASP A 92 0.81 13.12 -1.75
CA ASP A 92 1.97 13.36 -0.89
C ASP A 92 2.70 12.06 -0.57
N HIS A 93 3.95 12.15 -0.15
CA HIS A 93 4.76 11.02 0.28
C HIS A 93 5.91 11.44 1.18
N ILE A 94 6.35 10.50 2.02
CA ILE A 94 7.55 10.64 2.84
C ILE A 94 8.39 9.37 2.77
N SER A 95 9.67 9.50 3.08
CA SER A 95 10.58 8.36 3.25
C SER A 95 11.23 8.41 4.62
N LEU A 96 11.31 7.26 5.29
CA LEU A 96 11.98 7.10 6.58
C LEU A 96 13.01 5.97 6.48
N VAL A 97 14.08 6.06 7.27
CA VAL A 97 14.97 4.94 7.52
C VAL A 97 14.67 4.39 8.92
N ILE A 98 14.38 3.09 9.00
CA ILE A 98 14.18 2.35 10.24
C ILE A 98 15.42 1.52 10.54
N ASP A 99 15.85 1.58 11.79
CA ASP A 99 16.90 0.73 12.34
C ASP A 99 16.26 -0.39 13.16
N TYR A 100 16.16 -1.59 12.57
CA TYR A 100 15.56 -2.76 13.21
C TYR A 100 16.38 -3.30 14.39
N SER A 101 17.62 -2.83 14.59
CA SER A 101 18.40 -3.21 15.78
C SER A 101 17.91 -2.54 17.06
N LYS A 102 17.09 -1.49 16.94
CA LYS A 102 16.67 -0.67 18.08
C LYS A 102 15.40 -1.10 18.79
N GLY A 103 14.74 -2.17 18.32
CA GLY A 103 13.59 -2.82 18.98
C GLY A 103 12.37 -1.92 19.13
#